data_AF-A0A8H7K516-F1
#
_entry.id   AF-A0A8H7K516-F1
#
_cell.length_a   1.000
_cell.length_b   1.000
_cell.length_c   1.000
_cell.angle_alpha   90.00
_cell.angle_beta   90.00
_cell.angle_gamma   90.00
#
_symmetry.space_group_name_H-M   'P 1'
#
loop_
_entity.id
_entity.type
_entity.pdbx_description
1 polymer ?
#
loop_
_entity_poly.entity_id
_entity_poly.type
_entity_poly.pdbx_seq_one_letter_code
_entity_poly.pdbx_strand_id
1 'polypeptide(L)'
;MVHKQKPDLYLEIFKTFQSYDGNSDRSHVNRAVYLLARVLHEFFSGSSDISQVWTQLETELDDWYRGIPRSFQVLYEAPINVTAGRTFPSIWMLSSLQVMALEYYYASRAIICLYRCNSGGGQAFGFDAMKARKSNEESILYYLRRSIGLARGNEYFPGAYYMPSYVLFLCGHLIRDPIERDQCVQFLGDMADRVPRESYQLIQTLQKEWAELDELGRQ
;
A
#
# COMPACT_ATOMS: atom_id res chain seq x y z
N MET A 1 -2.01 -20.86 -1.99
CA MET A 1 -2.54 -20.53 -0.65
C MET A 1 -1.39 -20.14 0.24
N VAL A 2 -1.15 -18.84 0.44
CA VAL A 2 -0.19 -18.37 1.46
C VAL A 2 -0.83 -18.62 2.82
N HIS A 3 -0.20 -19.43 3.67
CA HIS A 3 -0.67 -19.63 5.04
C HIS A 3 -0.81 -18.27 5.73
N LYS A 4 -2.01 -17.94 6.22
CA LYS A 4 -2.26 -16.84 7.16
C LYS A 4 -1.59 -17.17 8.51
N GLN A 5 -0.27 -17.21 8.55
CA GLN A 5 0.47 -17.42 9.79
C GLN A 5 0.95 -16.05 10.27
N LYS A 6 0.55 -15.70 11.49
CA LYS A 6 0.99 -14.50 12.19
C LYS A 6 2.53 -14.47 12.19
N PRO A 7 3.18 -13.45 11.63
CA PRO A 7 4.63 -13.35 11.74
C PRO A 7 5.00 -12.99 13.19
N ASP A 8 5.87 -13.79 13.81
CA ASP A 8 6.45 -13.53 15.13
C ASP A 8 7.41 -12.34 15.04
N LEU A 9 6.83 -11.13 15.10
CA LEU A 9 7.56 -9.89 15.07
C LEU A 9 7.86 -9.44 16.50
N TYR A 10 9.13 -9.40 16.87
CA TYR A 10 9.59 -8.81 18.14
C TYR A 10 9.59 -7.27 18.07
N LEU A 11 8.39 -6.70 17.88
CA LEU A 11 8.17 -5.27 17.70
C LEU A 11 8.68 -4.43 18.88
N GLU A 12 8.67 -4.99 20.10
CA GLU A 12 9.18 -4.33 21.31
C GLU A 12 10.70 -4.12 21.26
N ILE A 13 11.45 -5.04 20.62
CA ILE A 13 12.91 -4.88 20.43
C ILE A 13 13.18 -3.76 19.41
N PHE A 14 12.29 -3.55 18.46
CA PHE A 14 12.48 -2.53 17.43
C PHE A 14 12.49 -1.11 18.01
N LYS A 15 11.67 -0.85 19.04
CA LYS A 15 11.58 0.44 19.73
C LYS A 15 12.80 0.75 20.61
N THR A 16 13.57 -0.25 21.03
CA THR A 16 14.72 -0.05 21.92
C THR A 16 16.00 0.31 21.18
N PHE A 17 16.01 0.26 19.84
CA PHE A 17 17.15 0.69 19.05
C PHE A 17 17.24 2.21 18.99
N GLN A 18 18.44 2.76 19.24
CA GLN A 18 18.75 4.19 19.13
C GLN A 18 18.41 4.78 17.75
N SER A 19 18.39 3.93 16.72
CA SER A 19 17.99 4.32 15.37
C SER A 19 16.50 4.65 15.26
N TYR A 20 15.64 4.30 16.21
CA TYR A 20 14.21 4.65 16.26
C TYR A 20 13.96 6.04 16.88
N ASP A 21 14.69 6.42 17.92
CA ASP A 21 14.48 7.68 18.68
C ASP A 21 15.16 8.91 18.06
N GLY A 22 16.05 8.71 17.07
CA GLY A 22 16.72 9.81 16.37
C GLY A 22 15.79 10.66 15.49
N ASN A 23 16.27 11.83 15.06
CA ASN A 23 15.59 12.68 14.06
C ASN A 23 16.22 12.56 12.66
N SER A 24 17.00 11.51 12.41
CA SER A 24 17.61 11.26 11.11
C SER A 24 16.61 10.67 10.11
N ASP A 25 16.85 10.80 8.81
CA ASP A 25 16.02 10.15 7.78
C ASP A 25 15.90 8.63 8.01
N ARG A 26 16.98 7.99 8.45
CA ARG A 26 16.98 6.56 8.81
C ARG A 26 16.02 6.27 9.97
N SER A 27 15.93 7.18 10.94
CA SER A 27 14.99 7.03 12.07
C SER A 27 13.55 7.15 11.63
N HIS A 28 13.25 8.08 10.72
CA HIS A 28 11.92 8.20 10.12
C HIS A 28 11.55 6.98 9.29
N VAL A 29 12.48 6.41 8.52
CA VAL A 29 12.26 5.13 7.82
C VAL A 29 11.98 4.00 8.80
N ASN A 30 12.78 3.87 9.87
CA ASN A 30 12.57 2.83 10.87
C ASN A 30 11.20 2.95 11.52
N ARG A 31 10.74 4.17 11.84
CA ARG A 31 9.37 4.40 12.34
C ARG A 31 8.31 3.95 11.33
N ALA A 32 8.48 4.24 10.04
CA ALA A 32 7.57 3.78 9.00
C ALA A 32 7.52 2.25 8.89
N VAL A 33 8.69 1.58 8.94
CA VAL A 33 8.79 0.11 8.98
C VAL A 33 8.05 -0.45 10.17
N TYR A 34 8.26 0.13 11.35
CA TYR A 34 7.61 -0.28 12.59
C TYR A 34 6.08 -0.18 12.49
N LEU A 35 5.57 0.94 11.97
CA LEU A 35 4.13 1.15 11.78
C LEU A 35 3.54 0.14 10.80
N LEU A 36 4.20 -0.10 9.66
CA LEU A 36 3.76 -1.13 8.71
C LEU A 36 3.76 -2.51 9.35
N ALA A 37 4.80 -2.87 10.09
CA ALA A 37 4.91 -4.16 10.75
C ALA A 37 3.78 -4.37 11.77
N ARG A 38 3.39 -3.34 12.52
CA ARG A 38 2.19 -3.37 13.39
C ARG A 38 0.90 -3.54 12.58
N VAL A 39 0.73 -2.78 11.51
CA VAL A 39 -0.45 -2.87 10.64
C VAL A 39 -0.61 -4.30 10.10
N LEU A 40 0.46 -4.90 9.60
CA LEU A 40 0.47 -6.28 9.12
C LEU A 40 0.18 -7.28 10.25
N HIS A 41 0.78 -7.09 11.42
CA HIS A 41 0.56 -7.94 12.58
C HIS A 41 -0.93 -7.98 12.97
N GLU A 42 -1.58 -6.82 13.05
CA GLU A 42 -3.01 -6.72 13.36
C GLU A 42 -3.86 -7.29 12.22
N PHE A 43 -3.52 -6.99 10.97
CA PHE A 43 -4.24 -7.48 9.79
C PHE A 43 -4.30 -9.01 9.73
N PHE A 44 -3.20 -9.69 10.08
CA PHE A 44 -3.13 -11.15 10.08
C PHE A 44 -3.60 -11.81 11.38
N SER A 45 -3.67 -11.09 12.50
CA SER A 45 -4.09 -11.65 13.79
C SER A 45 -5.60 -11.89 13.90
N GLY A 46 -6.43 -11.16 13.15
CA GLY A 46 -7.86 -11.47 12.98
C GLY A 46 -8.72 -11.40 14.26
N SER A 47 -8.25 -10.75 15.33
CA SER A 47 -9.02 -10.55 16.57
C SER A 47 -10.25 -9.66 16.36
N SER A 48 -11.27 -9.82 17.20
CA SER A 48 -12.58 -9.16 17.07
C SER A 48 -12.71 -7.84 17.86
N ASP A 49 -11.73 -7.48 18.69
CA ASP A 49 -11.79 -6.32 19.60
C ASP A 49 -10.73 -5.25 19.29
N ILE A 50 -10.48 -5.00 17.99
CA ILE A 50 -9.31 -4.23 17.50
C ILE A 50 -9.66 -2.79 17.07
N SER A 51 -10.91 -2.35 17.14
CA SER A 51 -11.32 -1.03 16.60
C SER A 51 -10.47 0.13 17.16
N GLN A 52 -10.15 0.08 18.46
CA GLN A 52 -9.29 1.08 19.11
C GLN A 52 -7.84 1.02 18.61
N VAL A 53 -7.29 -0.19 18.41
CA VAL A 53 -5.92 -0.37 17.93
C VAL A 53 -5.77 0.13 16.49
N TRP A 54 -6.74 -0.12 15.61
CA TRP A 54 -6.73 0.42 14.25
C TRP A 54 -6.82 1.95 14.23
N THR A 55 -7.68 2.51 15.08
CA THR A 55 -7.79 3.98 15.25
C THR A 55 -6.46 4.58 15.76
N GLN A 56 -5.78 3.91 16.68
CA GLN A 56 -4.46 4.32 17.15
C GLN A 56 -3.41 4.23 16.03
N LEU A 57 -3.37 3.14 15.27
CA LEU A 57 -2.42 2.97 14.16
C LEU A 57 -2.58 4.06 13.09
N GLU A 58 -3.82 4.44 12.78
CA GLU A 58 -4.09 5.56 11.87
C GLU A 58 -3.58 6.89 12.41
N THR A 59 -3.84 7.15 13.69
CA THR A 59 -3.37 8.39 14.34
C THR A 59 -1.84 8.46 14.30
N GLU A 60 -1.16 7.36 14.65
CA GLU A 60 0.31 7.29 14.62
C GLU A 60 0.87 7.43 13.20
N LEU A 61 0.21 6.88 12.18
CA LEU A 61 0.61 7.07 10.77
C LEU A 61 0.41 8.51 10.30
N ASP A 62 -0.70 9.15 10.67
CA ASP A 62 -0.95 10.55 10.34
C ASP A 62 0.04 11.47 11.04
N ASP A 63 0.35 11.21 12.31
CA ASP A 63 1.36 11.95 13.07
C ASP A 63 2.75 11.76 12.49
N TRP A 64 3.11 10.53 12.13
CA TRP A 64 4.37 10.26 11.43
C TRP A 64 4.44 11.03 10.12
N TYR A 65 3.42 10.97 9.27
CA TYR A 65 3.41 11.63 7.96
C TYR A 65 3.46 13.16 8.07
N ARG A 66 2.78 13.74 9.07
CA ARG A 66 2.87 15.18 9.38
C ARG A 66 4.23 15.57 9.97
N GLY A 67 4.91 14.64 10.64
CA GLY A 67 6.18 14.83 11.32
C GLY A 67 7.43 14.50 10.52
N ILE A 68 7.31 14.02 9.28
CA ILE A 68 8.49 13.75 8.44
C ILE A 68 9.25 15.06 8.13
N PRO A 69 10.59 15.03 8.16
CA PRO A 69 11.40 16.22 7.96
C PRO A 69 11.39 16.68 6.50
N ARG A 70 11.84 17.92 6.25
CA ARG A 70 11.92 18.51 4.90
C ARG A 70 12.76 17.69 3.91
N SER A 71 13.66 16.84 4.39
CA SER A 71 14.38 15.90 3.53
C SER A 71 13.43 14.98 2.76
N PHE A 72 12.24 14.66 3.28
CA PHE A 72 11.22 13.85 2.60
C PHE A 72 10.34 14.67 1.63
N GLN A 73 10.71 15.91 1.32
CA GLN A 73 10.00 16.70 0.33
C GLN A 73 10.13 16.06 -1.04
N VAL A 74 8.98 15.89 -1.72
CA VAL A 74 8.91 15.42 -3.09
C VAL A 74 9.64 16.40 -4.00
N LEU A 75 10.57 15.90 -4.82
CA LEU A 75 11.33 16.70 -5.77
C LEU A 75 10.44 17.18 -6.93
N TYR A 76 9.58 16.28 -7.40
CA TYR A 76 8.64 16.54 -8.48
C TYR A 76 7.43 15.63 -8.37
N GLU A 77 6.23 16.20 -8.52
CA GLU A 77 4.99 15.43 -8.62
C GLU A 77 4.21 15.88 -9.87
N ALA A 78 3.95 14.94 -10.78
CA ALA A 78 2.98 15.13 -11.84
C ALA A 78 1.70 14.33 -11.55
N PRO A 79 0.52 14.94 -11.66
CA PRO A 79 -0.74 14.24 -11.44
C PRO A 79 -1.04 13.25 -12.58
N ILE A 80 -1.97 12.35 -12.29
CA ILE A 80 -2.60 11.46 -13.28
C ILE A 80 -3.14 12.31 -14.44
N ASN A 81 -2.86 11.87 -15.66
CA ASN A 81 -3.39 12.47 -16.87
C ASN A 81 -3.73 11.37 -17.88
N VAL A 82 -4.97 10.89 -17.80
CA VAL A 82 -5.48 9.82 -18.67
C VAL A 82 -5.41 10.22 -20.15
N THR A 83 -5.70 11.48 -20.49
CA THR A 83 -5.62 11.96 -21.89
C THR A 83 -4.21 11.95 -22.46
N ALA A 84 -3.19 12.01 -21.60
CA ALA A 84 -1.79 11.92 -21.96
C ALA A 84 -1.20 10.52 -21.68
N GLY A 85 -2.04 9.50 -21.45
CA GLY A 85 -1.61 8.13 -21.18
C GLY A 85 -0.95 7.90 -19.80
N ARG A 86 -1.03 8.86 -18.88
CA ARG A 86 -0.49 8.73 -17.50
C ARG A 86 -1.58 8.24 -16.56
N THR A 87 -1.64 6.94 -16.34
CA THR A 87 -2.62 6.30 -15.44
C THR A 87 -2.21 6.37 -13.96
N PHE A 88 -0.91 6.54 -13.69
CA PHE A 88 -0.37 6.75 -12.34
C PHE A 88 0.27 8.14 -12.23
N PRO A 89 0.32 8.74 -11.03
CA PRO A 89 1.13 9.93 -10.81
C PRO A 89 2.62 9.62 -11.02
N SER A 90 3.43 10.65 -11.23
CA SER A 90 4.89 10.52 -11.26
C SER A 90 5.45 11.25 -10.05
N ILE A 91 6.05 10.53 -9.11
CA ILE A 91 6.56 11.09 -7.85
C ILE A 91 8.06 10.84 -7.77
N TRP A 92 8.86 11.88 -7.75
CA TRP A 92 10.33 11.78 -7.72
C TRP A 92 10.87 12.18 -6.35
N MET A 93 11.76 11.36 -5.82
CA MET A 93 12.43 11.59 -4.54
C MET A 93 13.94 11.73 -4.76
N LEU A 94 14.62 12.33 -3.79
CA LEU A 94 16.08 12.52 -3.85
C LEU A 94 16.86 11.33 -3.31
N SER A 95 16.23 10.46 -2.51
CA SER A 95 16.91 9.38 -1.80
C SER A 95 16.03 8.14 -1.68
N SER A 96 16.65 6.96 -1.73
CA SER A 96 15.97 5.68 -1.51
C SER A 96 15.36 5.56 -0.12
N LEU A 97 15.92 6.21 0.90
CA LEU A 97 15.32 6.26 2.25
C LEU A 97 13.94 6.90 2.22
N GLN A 98 13.79 7.99 1.44
CA GLN A 98 12.53 8.71 1.33
C GLN A 98 11.48 7.86 0.59
N VAL A 99 11.90 7.18 -0.47
CA VAL A 99 11.07 6.22 -1.22
C VAL A 99 10.57 5.11 -0.30
N MET A 100 11.48 4.44 0.43
CA MET A 100 11.09 3.34 1.34
C MET A 100 10.07 3.79 2.39
N ALA A 101 10.30 4.91 3.05
CA ALA A 101 9.37 5.41 4.06
C ALA A 101 7.97 5.69 3.51
N LEU A 102 7.88 6.35 2.35
CA LEU A 102 6.60 6.65 1.71
C LEU A 102 5.90 5.38 1.20
N GLU A 103 6.65 4.41 0.65
CA GLU A 103 6.10 3.11 0.27
C GLU A 103 5.48 2.38 1.47
N TYR A 104 6.17 2.35 2.61
CA TYR A 104 5.63 1.74 3.83
C TYR A 104 4.38 2.47 4.34
N TYR A 105 4.35 3.79 4.22
CA TYR A 105 3.18 4.59 4.56
C TYR A 105 1.99 4.31 3.65
N TYR A 106 2.17 4.35 2.32
CA TYR A 106 1.11 4.08 1.35
C TYR A 106 0.57 2.66 1.49
N ALA A 107 1.45 1.66 1.67
CA ALA A 107 1.04 0.29 1.92
C ALA A 107 0.22 0.16 3.22
N SER A 108 0.67 0.79 4.31
CA SER A 108 -0.04 0.79 5.60
C SER A 108 -1.44 1.40 5.46
N ARG A 109 -1.56 2.54 4.78
CA ARG A 109 -2.86 3.21 4.54
C ARG A 109 -3.79 2.35 3.70
N ALA A 110 -3.29 1.72 2.64
CA ALA A 110 -4.09 0.81 1.81
C ALA A 110 -4.60 -0.39 2.63
N ILE A 111 -3.76 -1.00 3.46
CA ILE A 111 -4.13 -2.17 4.29
C ILE A 111 -5.16 -1.80 5.35
N ILE A 112 -5.03 -0.62 5.97
CA ILE A 112 -6.03 -0.10 6.92
C ILE A 112 -7.39 0.12 6.23
N CYS A 113 -7.41 0.73 5.04
CA CYS A 113 -8.65 0.89 4.28
C CYS A 113 -9.25 -0.47 3.89
N LEU A 114 -8.42 -1.46 3.54
CA LEU A 114 -8.86 -2.83 3.26
C LEU A 114 -9.47 -3.50 4.50
N TYR A 115 -8.86 -3.32 5.67
CA TYR A 115 -9.44 -3.77 6.94
C TYR A 115 -10.84 -3.17 7.14
N ARG A 116 -11.01 -1.85 6.94
CA ARG A 116 -12.31 -1.18 7.07
C ARG A 116 -13.37 -1.70 6.11
N CYS A 117 -12.99 -2.03 4.87
CA CYS A 117 -13.89 -2.68 3.91
C CYS A 117 -14.41 -4.01 4.44
N ASN A 118 -13.55 -4.81 5.07
CA ASN A 118 -13.86 -6.17 5.50
C ASN A 118 -14.56 -6.23 6.87
N SER A 119 -14.25 -5.30 7.77
CA SER A 119 -14.77 -5.27 9.14
C SER A 119 -16.08 -4.50 9.28
N GLY A 120 -16.67 -4.04 8.17
CA GLY A 120 -18.00 -3.44 8.17
C GLY A 120 -18.07 -2.04 8.79
N GLY A 121 -16.96 -1.28 8.80
CA GLY A 121 -16.95 0.17 9.03
C GLY A 121 -17.86 0.71 10.14
N GLY A 122 -17.70 0.24 11.39
CA GLY A 122 -18.50 0.72 12.51
C GLY A 122 -20.00 0.48 12.34
N GLN A 123 -20.83 1.04 13.23
CA GLN A 123 -22.28 0.77 13.28
C GLN A 123 -23.10 1.30 12.07
N ALA A 124 -22.46 1.60 10.94
CA ALA A 124 -23.14 2.07 9.74
C ALA A 124 -24.03 0.96 9.16
N PHE A 125 -25.25 1.31 8.76
CA PHE A 125 -26.22 0.37 8.19
C PHE A 125 -26.73 0.87 6.83
N GLY A 126 -27.08 -0.07 5.94
CA GLY A 126 -27.67 0.24 4.64
C GLY A 126 -26.78 1.12 3.76
N PHE A 127 -27.33 2.23 3.26
CA PHE A 127 -26.65 3.12 2.32
C PHE A 127 -25.35 3.73 2.89
N ASP A 128 -25.29 4.01 4.19
CA ASP A 128 -24.10 4.61 4.79
C ASP A 128 -22.95 3.60 4.88
N ALA A 129 -23.25 2.33 5.15
CA ALA A 129 -22.27 1.25 5.07
C ALA A 129 -21.73 1.09 3.64
N MET A 130 -22.61 1.15 2.63
CA MET A 130 -22.22 1.08 1.23
C MET A 130 -21.32 2.25 0.81
N LYS A 131 -21.67 3.48 1.20
CA LYS A 131 -20.85 4.68 0.94
C LYS A 131 -19.49 4.58 1.62
N ALA A 132 -19.45 4.15 2.89
CA ALA A 132 -18.21 3.98 3.64
C ALA A 132 -17.30 2.94 2.99
N ARG A 133 -17.85 1.79 2.55
CA ARG A 133 -17.08 0.78 1.82
C ARG A 133 -16.52 1.33 0.51
N LYS A 134 -17.33 2.01 -0.30
CA LYS A 134 -16.89 2.60 -1.58
C LYS A 134 -15.79 3.65 -1.37
N SER A 135 -15.93 4.51 -0.35
CA SER A 135 -14.91 5.51 -0.01
C SER A 135 -13.59 4.85 0.42
N ASN A 136 -13.64 3.74 1.16
CA ASN A 136 -12.44 2.98 1.49
C ASN A 136 -11.82 2.34 0.24
N GLU A 137 -12.61 1.73 -0.65
CA GLU A 137 -12.12 1.17 -1.92
C GLU A 137 -11.42 2.24 -2.78
N GLU A 138 -11.99 3.44 -2.89
CA GLU A 138 -11.38 4.58 -3.58
C GLU A 138 -10.07 5.02 -2.92
N SER A 139 -10.01 5.00 -1.58
CA SER A 139 -8.80 5.32 -0.81
C SER A 139 -7.69 4.29 -1.03
N ILE A 140 -8.02 2.99 -1.08
CA ILE A 140 -7.06 1.92 -1.40
C ILE A 140 -6.45 2.18 -2.78
N LEU A 141 -7.29 2.42 -3.78
CA LEU A 141 -6.82 2.69 -5.15
C LEU A 141 -5.97 3.97 -5.21
N TYR A 142 -6.31 5.01 -4.44
CA TYR A 142 -5.49 6.22 -4.33
C TYR A 142 -4.08 5.92 -3.83
N TYR A 143 -3.95 5.19 -2.72
CA TYR A 143 -2.63 4.84 -2.16
C TYR A 143 -1.85 3.90 -3.07
N LEU A 144 -2.53 2.93 -3.69
CA LEU A 144 -1.91 2.03 -4.65
C LEU A 144 -1.35 2.79 -5.86
N ARG A 145 -2.12 3.71 -6.45
CA ARG A 145 -1.66 4.53 -7.58
C ARG A 145 -0.46 5.39 -7.20
N ARG A 146 -0.47 6.00 -6.01
CA ARG A 146 0.70 6.74 -5.50
C ARG A 146 1.91 5.84 -5.30
N SER A 147 1.73 4.65 -4.75
CA SER A 147 2.79 3.65 -4.56
C SER A 147 3.40 3.22 -5.91
N ILE A 148 2.59 2.85 -6.90
CA ILE A 148 3.10 2.53 -8.26
C ILE A 148 3.81 3.74 -8.89
N GLY A 149 3.24 4.94 -8.75
CA GLY A 149 3.81 6.18 -9.28
C GLY A 149 5.13 6.58 -8.62
N LEU A 150 5.27 6.31 -7.32
CA LEU A 150 6.49 6.50 -6.56
C LEU A 150 7.57 5.50 -7.01
N ALA A 151 7.22 4.22 -7.17
CA ALA A 151 8.16 3.21 -7.65
C ALA A 151 8.69 3.53 -9.05
N ARG A 152 7.82 3.85 -10.01
CA ARG A 152 8.21 4.25 -11.39
C ARG A 152 8.97 5.56 -11.44
N GLY A 153 8.69 6.50 -10.54
CA GLY A 153 9.43 7.76 -10.46
C GLY A 153 10.85 7.62 -9.90
N ASN A 154 11.20 6.47 -9.33
CA ASN A 154 12.46 6.26 -8.61
C ASN A 154 13.13 4.92 -9.02
N GLU A 155 13.23 4.66 -10.32
CA GLU A 155 13.78 3.41 -10.88
C GLU A 155 15.22 3.09 -10.42
N TYR A 156 15.98 4.12 -10.01
CA TYR A 156 17.31 3.99 -9.42
C TYR A 156 17.32 3.13 -8.13
N PHE A 157 16.17 2.97 -7.49
CA PHE A 157 16.00 2.16 -6.28
C PHE A 157 15.08 0.96 -6.55
N PRO A 158 15.65 -0.20 -6.89
CA PRO A 158 14.86 -1.39 -7.21
C PRO A 158 13.87 -1.84 -6.14
N GLY A 159 14.17 -1.59 -4.86
CA GLY A 159 13.34 -1.97 -3.74
C GLY A 159 11.96 -1.28 -3.71
N ALA A 160 11.76 -0.22 -4.50
CA ALA A 160 10.49 0.50 -4.57
C ALA A 160 9.35 -0.36 -5.12
N TYR A 161 9.64 -1.41 -5.89
CA TYR A 161 8.62 -2.23 -6.55
C TYR A 161 7.94 -3.25 -5.60
N TYR A 162 8.56 -3.58 -4.46
CA TYR A 162 8.05 -4.64 -3.58
C TYR A 162 6.72 -4.28 -2.91
N MET A 163 6.60 -3.07 -2.35
CA MET A 163 5.40 -2.65 -1.64
C MET A 163 4.17 -2.46 -2.55
N PRO A 164 4.26 -1.77 -3.71
CA PRO A 164 3.15 -1.70 -4.64
C PRO A 164 2.71 -3.09 -5.13
N SER A 165 3.65 -4.00 -5.39
CA SER A 165 3.34 -5.38 -5.78
C SER A 165 2.62 -6.15 -4.67
N TYR A 166 3.01 -5.96 -3.42
CA TYR A 166 2.32 -6.54 -2.27
C TYR A 166 0.89 -5.98 -2.10
N VAL A 167 0.71 -4.67 -2.28
CA VAL A 167 -0.61 -4.04 -2.24
C VAL A 167 -1.47 -4.54 -3.41
N LEU A 168 -0.92 -4.66 -4.62
CA LEU A 168 -1.59 -5.27 -5.77
C LEU A 168 -2.08 -6.69 -5.46
N PHE A 169 -1.24 -7.51 -4.81
CA PHE A 169 -1.65 -8.84 -4.39
C PHE A 169 -2.86 -8.82 -3.45
N LEU A 170 -2.92 -7.88 -2.50
CA LEU A 170 -4.01 -7.81 -1.52
C LEU A 170 -5.31 -7.22 -2.09
N CYS A 171 -5.21 -6.21 -2.96
CA CYS A 171 -6.36 -5.40 -3.34
C CYS A 171 -6.46 -5.08 -4.84
N GLY A 172 -5.65 -5.71 -5.70
CA GLY A 172 -5.67 -5.50 -7.15
C GLY A 172 -7.00 -5.86 -7.82
N HIS A 173 -7.83 -6.68 -7.17
CA HIS A 173 -9.20 -6.96 -7.61
C HIS A 173 -10.10 -5.71 -7.68
N LEU A 174 -9.75 -4.63 -6.98
CA LEU A 174 -10.49 -3.36 -7.02
C LEU A 174 -10.26 -2.56 -8.31
N ILE A 175 -9.25 -2.89 -9.11
CA ILE A 175 -8.94 -2.19 -10.35
C ILE A 175 -9.93 -2.63 -11.43
N ARG A 176 -10.70 -1.68 -11.96
CA ARG A 176 -11.77 -1.94 -12.95
C ARG A 176 -11.42 -1.46 -14.35
N ASP A 177 -10.64 -0.39 -14.47
CA ASP A 177 -10.26 0.16 -15.77
C ASP A 177 -9.27 -0.79 -16.48
N PRO A 178 -9.61 -1.32 -17.68
CA PRO A 178 -8.70 -2.18 -18.44
C PRO A 178 -7.34 -1.52 -18.73
N ILE A 179 -7.31 -0.20 -18.93
CA ILE A 179 -6.07 0.54 -19.18
C ILE A 179 -5.20 0.53 -17.92
N GLU A 180 -5.79 0.74 -16.74
CA GLU A 180 -5.10 0.66 -15.46
C GLU A 180 -4.59 -0.76 -15.18
N ARG A 181 -5.39 -1.79 -15.47
CA ARG A 181 -4.99 -3.20 -15.35
C ARG A 181 -3.76 -3.53 -16.22
N ASP A 182 -3.76 -3.11 -17.48
CA ASP A 182 -2.62 -3.29 -18.39
C ASP A 182 -1.37 -2.57 -17.87
N GLN A 183 -1.52 -1.34 -17.37
CA GLN A 183 -0.42 -0.59 -16.78
C GLN A 183 0.13 -1.25 -15.50
N CYS A 184 -0.70 -1.90 -14.69
CA CYS A 184 -0.25 -2.73 -13.56
C CYS A 184 0.52 -3.97 -14.02
N VAL A 185 0.08 -4.63 -15.09
CA VAL A 185 0.80 -5.79 -15.67
C VAL A 185 2.16 -5.36 -16.18
N GLN A 186 2.25 -4.24 -16.89
CA GLN A 186 3.52 -3.67 -17.34
C GLN A 186 4.44 -3.35 -16.15
N PHE A 187 3.91 -2.70 -15.12
CA PHE A 187 4.66 -2.41 -13.88
C PHE A 187 5.24 -3.68 -13.23
N LEU A 188 4.46 -4.76 -13.14
CA LEU A 188 4.93 -6.04 -12.61
C LEU A 188 5.92 -6.73 -13.56
N GLY A 189 5.78 -6.52 -14.87
CA GLY A 189 6.74 -6.93 -15.89
C GLY A 189 8.11 -6.30 -15.68
N ASP A 190 8.15 -4.99 -15.39
CA ASP A 190 9.40 -4.27 -15.08
C ASP A 190 10.09 -4.84 -13.82
N MET A 191 9.33 -5.39 -12.86
CA MET A 191 9.86 -6.08 -11.69
C MET A 191 10.37 -7.49 -12.02
N ALA A 192 9.82 -8.14 -13.04
CA ALA A 192 10.15 -9.52 -13.41
C ALA A 192 11.61 -9.68 -13.86
N ASP A 193 12.26 -8.62 -14.34
CA ASP A 193 13.70 -8.62 -14.62
C ASP A 193 14.57 -8.88 -13.37
N ARG A 194 14.00 -8.67 -12.18
CA ARG A 194 14.69 -8.79 -10.89
C ARG A 194 14.19 -9.98 -10.08
N VAL A 195 12.87 -10.17 -10.08
CA VAL A 195 12.19 -11.22 -9.31
C VAL A 195 11.16 -11.91 -10.20
N PRO A 196 11.61 -12.76 -11.17
CA PRO A 196 10.74 -13.21 -12.25
C PRO A 196 9.57 -14.04 -11.76
N ARG A 197 9.81 -15.06 -10.92
CA ARG A 197 8.80 -16.07 -10.57
C ARG A 197 7.61 -15.44 -9.85
N GLU A 198 7.87 -14.64 -8.83
CA GLU A 198 6.86 -14.01 -7.99
C GLU A 198 6.05 -12.99 -8.80
N SER A 199 6.72 -12.23 -9.68
CA SER A 199 6.07 -11.25 -10.55
C SER A 199 5.13 -11.94 -11.55
N TYR A 200 5.56 -13.01 -12.21
CA TYR A 200 4.71 -13.77 -13.14
C TYR A 200 3.52 -14.43 -12.44
N GLN A 201 3.72 -15.00 -11.25
CA GLN A 201 2.62 -15.59 -10.47
C GLN A 201 1.57 -14.55 -10.08
N LEU A 202 2.02 -13.34 -9.69
CA LEU A 202 1.12 -12.25 -9.36
C LEU A 202 0.34 -11.77 -10.58
N ILE A 203 0.99 -11.59 -11.74
CA ILE A 203 0.32 -11.22 -13.00
C ILE A 203 -0.77 -12.25 -13.35
N GLN A 204 -0.45 -13.54 -13.33
CA GLN A 204 -1.41 -14.60 -13.62
C GLN A 204 -2.60 -14.59 -12.66
N THR A 205 -2.32 -14.38 -11.37
CA THR A 205 -3.36 -14.30 -10.33
C THR A 205 -4.30 -13.12 -10.61
N LEU A 206 -3.75 -11.93 -10.85
CA LEU A 206 -4.55 -10.73 -11.13
C LEU A 206 -5.40 -10.89 -12.40
N GLN A 207 -4.81 -11.36 -13.49
CA GLN A 207 -5.52 -11.57 -14.75
C GLN A 207 -6.70 -12.55 -14.60
N LYS A 208 -6.49 -13.63 -13.84
CA LYS A 208 -7.53 -14.60 -13.54
C LYS A 208 -8.68 -13.95 -12.74
N GLU A 209 -8.36 -13.30 -11.63
CA GLU A 209 -9.36 -12.64 -10.76
C GLU A 209 -10.16 -11.57 -11.51
N TRP A 210 -9.49 -10.78 -12.35
CA TRP A 210 -10.16 -9.78 -13.18
C TRP A 210 -11.12 -10.41 -14.20
N ALA A 211 -10.73 -11.51 -14.85
CA ALA A 211 -11.61 -12.21 -15.78
C ALA A 211 -12.86 -12.78 -15.07
N GLU A 212 -12.69 -13.39 -13.90
CA GLU A 212 -13.81 -13.91 -13.09
C GLU A 212 -14.77 -12.79 -12.65
N LEU A 213 -14.24 -11.64 -12.22
CA LEU A 213 -15.06 -10.48 -11.84
C LEU A 213 -15.80 -9.86 -13.03
N ASP A 214 -15.18 -9.80 -14.20
CA ASP A 214 -15.81 -9.29 -15.43
C ASP A 214 -16.92 -10.22 -15.94
N GLU A 215 -16.83 -11.53 -15.66
CA GLU A 215 -17.92 -12.50 -15.90
C GLU A 215 -19.08 -12.29 -14.94
N LEU A 216 -18.81 -12.12 -13.64
CA LEU A 216 -19.83 -11.87 -12.62
C LEU A 216 -20.59 -10.56 -12.88
N GLY A 217 -19.92 -9.51 -13.38
CA GLY A 217 -20.55 -8.24 -13.70
C GLY A 217 -21.41 -8.23 -14.97
N ARG A 218 -21.39 -9.30 -15.77
CA ARG A 218 -22.20 -9.45 -17.00
C ARG A 218 -23.52 -10.19 -16.78
N GLN A 219 -23.72 -10.80 -15.60
CA GLN A 219 -24.95 -11.47 -15.18
C GLN A 219 -25.90 -10.49 -14.48
#